data_AF-A0A1A3KQ16-F1
#
_entry.id   AF-A0A1A3KQ16-F1
#
_cell.length_a   1.000
_cell.length_b   1.000
_cell.length_c   1.000
_cell.angle_alpha   90.00
_cell.angle_beta   90.00
_cell.angle_gamma   90.00
#
_symmetry.space_group_name_H-M   'P 1'
#
loop_
_entity.id
_entity.type
_entity.pdbx_description
1 polymer ?
#
loop_
_entity_poly.entity_id
_entity_poly.type
_entity_poly.pdbx_seq_one_letter_code
_entity_poly.pdbx_strand_id
1 'polypeptide(L)'
;MRERVVWHVDSLRARYTSALALLCGACLLFAVLAREGRLGWCLSVLAAALLITRGIFLGRPVTAMHAAAAVALLVAGLAAHLVSLEALGEVMIAGSGVALMWPTAARPEPDDLPRVWALIDVTKNDPLAPFAMQTGKCYHFDVTGTAALAYRTRFGFAAVSGDPIGDEARFQDLVADFALLCHTRGWRIVVVGCSERRLGLWTPAAIGQSLRPLPIGRDVVVDPAHFELAGRCFRNLRQAVNRTHNFGITTEIVAERELDERLRTELKSVLRHSPKGAHTDRGFCMNLDGVLECRYPGTQLIIGRDAAGTVQGFHRYATAGGGSDLTLDVPWRRRGAPNGLDERLAVDMIAAAKEAGAQRVSLAFAAFTDLFDDERCGAVARCCYLLLHLLDPLIALESLDRYVRKFHAMDTRRYALITLTQTVPLAFVLLSLEFMPRRRRL
;
A
#
# COMPACT_ATOMS: atom_id res chain seq x y z
N MET A 1 12.69 -22.21 1.41
CA MET A 1 12.22 -23.50 0.86
C MET A 1 11.42 -23.20 -0.41
N ARG A 2 11.97 -23.48 -1.60
CA ARG A 2 11.26 -23.24 -2.88
C ARG A 2 10.05 -24.17 -2.96
N GLU A 3 8.84 -23.61 -3.06
CA GLU A 3 7.63 -24.40 -3.27
C GLU A 3 7.72 -25.10 -4.63
N ARG A 4 7.69 -26.44 -4.64
CA ARG A 4 7.69 -27.21 -5.89
C ARG A 4 6.32 -27.03 -6.57
N VAL A 5 6.35 -26.40 -7.75
CA VAL A 5 5.20 -26.28 -8.64
C VAL A 5 4.94 -27.64 -9.27
N VAL A 6 3.73 -28.15 -9.12
CA VAL A 6 3.32 -29.47 -9.63
C VAL A 6 2.67 -29.33 -11.01
N TRP A 7 1.98 -28.22 -11.27
CA TRP A 7 1.32 -27.96 -12.55
C TRP A 7 1.22 -26.47 -12.84
N HIS A 8 1.58 -26.08 -14.06
CA HIS A 8 1.47 -24.73 -14.59
C HIS A 8 1.12 -24.77 -16.08
N VAL A 9 0.25 -23.88 -16.54
CA VAL A 9 -0.13 -23.77 -17.95
C VAL A 9 0.26 -22.39 -18.46
N ASP A 10 1.28 -22.36 -19.30
CA ASP A 10 1.86 -21.12 -19.80
C ASP A 10 1.02 -20.44 -20.89
N SER A 11 0.29 -21.21 -21.71
CA SER A 11 -0.45 -20.63 -22.84
C SER A 11 -1.91 -20.31 -22.50
N LEU A 12 -2.37 -19.11 -22.89
CA LEU A 12 -3.77 -18.69 -22.78
C LEU A 12 -4.71 -19.72 -23.44
N ARG A 13 -4.37 -20.22 -24.63
CA ARG A 13 -5.16 -21.24 -25.33
C ARG A 13 -5.28 -22.54 -24.54
N ALA A 14 -4.20 -22.99 -23.90
CA ALA A 14 -4.23 -24.17 -23.04
C ALA A 14 -5.06 -23.92 -21.77
N ARG A 15 -5.04 -22.70 -21.21
CA ARG A 15 -5.91 -22.33 -20.07
C ARG A 15 -7.39 -22.37 -20.48
N TYR A 16 -7.74 -21.76 -21.61
CA TYR A 16 -9.11 -21.75 -22.12
C TYR A 16 -9.64 -23.17 -22.43
N THR A 17 -8.84 -23.99 -23.11
CA THR A 17 -9.23 -25.37 -23.45
C THR A 17 -9.36 -26.25 -22.22
N SER A 18 -8.42 -26.17 -21.27
CA SER A 18 -8.48 -26.92 -20.01
C SER A 18 -9.68 -26.50 -19.15
N ALA A 19 -9.94 -25.18 -19.06
CA ALA A 19 -11.09 -24.63 -18.35
C ALA A 19 -12.42 -25.09 -18.97
N LEU A 20 -12.54 -25.03 -20.30
CA LEU A 20 -13.73 -25.46 -21.02
C LEU A 20 -13.97 -26.96 -20.85
N ALA A 21 -12.94 -27.79 -20.99
CA ALA A 21 -13.03 -29.24 -20.80
C ALA A 21 -13.50 -29.61 -19.38
N LEU A 22 -12.94 -28.95 -18.36
CA LEU A 22 -13.31 -29.20 -16.97
C LEU A 22 -14.75 -28.76 -16.67
N LEU A 23 -15.18 -27.62 -17.23
CA LEU A 23 -16.55 -27.14 -17.08
C LEU A 23 -17.56 -28.06 -17.78
N CYS A 24 -17.27 -28.50 -19.01
CA CYS A 24 -18.09 -29.47 -19.73
C CYS A 24 -18.20 -30.81 -18.97
N GLY A 25 -17.08 -31.32 -18.44
CA GLY A 25 -17.06 -32.52 -17.61
C GLY A 25 -17.90 -32.38 -16.33
N ALA A 26 -17.80 -31.23 -15.65
CA ALA A 26 -18.60 -30.94 -14.46
C ALA A 26 -20.09 -30.83 -14.75
N CYS A 27 -20.48 -30.20 -15.87
CA CYS A 27 -21.88 -30.12 -16.31
C CYS A 27 -22.46 -31.50 -16.65
N LEU A 28 -21.67 -32.37 -17.31
CA LEU A 28 -22.09 -33.76 -17.59
C LEU A 28 -22.26 -34.55 -16.30
N LEU A 29 -21.31 -34.43 -15.37
CA LEU A 29 -21.38 -35.09 -14.06
C LEU A 29 -22.59 -34.60 -13.25
N PHE A 30 -22.87 -33.29 -13.25
CA PHE A 30 -24.06 -32.71 -12.65
C PHE A 30 -25.34 -33.29 -13.26
N ALA A 31 -25.43 -33.38 -14.59
CA ALA A 31 -26.61 -33.92 -15.27
C ALA A 31 -26.87 -35.40 -14.96
N VAL A 32 -25.82 -36.20 -14.74
CA VAL A 32 -25.93 -37.61 -14.34
C VAL A 32 -26.38 -37.71 -12.88
N LEU A 33 -25.72 -37.01 -11.96
CA LEU A 33 -25.98 -37.13 -10.53
C LEU A 33 -27.31 -36.46 -10.10
N ALA A 34 -27.77 -35.43 -10.82
CA ALA A 34 -29.07 -34.81 -10.59
C ALA A 34 -30.23 -35.78 -10.86
N ARG A 35 -30.03 -36.77 -11.75
CA ARG A 35 -31.03 -37.84 -12.00
C ARG A 35 -31.15 -38.82 -10.84
N GLU A 36 -30.14 -38.90 -9.97
CA GLU A 36 -30.10 -39.79 -8.80
C GLU A 36 -30.59 -39.11 -7.50
N GLY A 37 -31.09 -37.87 -7.57
CA GLY A 37 -31.67 -37.16 -6.42
C GLY A 37 -30.66 -36.59 -5.41
N ARG A 38 -29.34 -36.63 -5.69
CA ARG A 38 -28.27 -36.13 -4.79
C ARG A 38 -27.87 -34.68 -5.06
N LEU A 39 -28.83 -33.76 -5.03
CA LEU A 39 -28.64 -32.36 -5.47
C LEU A 39 -27.53 -31.60 -4.72
N GLY A 40 -27.42 -31.73 -3.40
CA GLY A 40 -26.39 -31.01 -2.61
C GLY A 40 -24.96 -31.44 -2.96
N TRP A 41 -24.74 -32.73 -3.16
CA TRP A 41 -23.46 -33.28 -3.61
C TRP A 41 -23.09 -32.78 -5.02
N CYS A 42 -24.08 -32.70 -5.93
CA CYS A 42 -23.87 -32.15 -7.27
C CYS A 42 -23.42 -30.68 -7.24
N LEU A 43 -24.05 -29.88 -6.37
CA LEU A 43 -23.76 -28.45 -6.24
C LEU A 43 -22.35 -28.20 -5.69
N SER A 44 -21.91 -28.99 -4.70
CA SER A 44 -20.56 -28.86 -4.12
C SER A 44 -19.45 -29.22 -5.13
N VAL A 45 -19.64 -30.29 -5.91
CA VAL A 45 -18.71 -30.69 -6.98
C VAL A 45 -18.68 -29.67 -8.11
N LEU A 46 -19.86 -29.17 -8.53
CA LEU A 46 -19.95 -28.09 -9.52
C LEU A 46 -19.24 -26.82 -9.02
N ALA A 47 -19.45 -26.44 -7.75
CA ALA A 47 -18.80 -25.29 -7.14
C ALA A 47 -17.27 -25.47 -7.12
N ALA A 48 -16.76 -26.64 -6.71
CA ALA A 48 -15.34 -26.95 -6.76
C ALA A 48 -14.79 -26.85 -8.18
N ALA A 49 -15.49 -27.42 -9.18
CA ALA A 49 -15.09 -27.37 -10.57
C ALA A 49 -15.06 -25.92 -11.12
N LEU A 50 -16.06 -25.10 -10.79
CA LEU A 50 -16.09 -23.68 -11.16
C LEU A 50 -14.92 -22.90 -10.55
N LEU A 51 -14.58 -23.17 -9.29
CA LEU A 51 -13.44 -22.55 -8.61
C LEU A 51 -12.10 -22.99 -9.23
N ILE A 52 -11.96 -24.27 -9.58
CA ILE A 52 -10.81 -24.82 -10.28
C ILE A 52 -10.66 -24.18 -11.66
N THR A 53 -11.74 -24.15 -12.44
CA THR A 53 -11.82 -23.51 -13.76
C THR A 53 -11.38 -22.04 -13.69
N ARG A 54 -11.89 -21.30 -12.70
CA ARG A 54 -11.51 -19.92 -12.46
C ARG A 54 -10.02 -19.78 -12.11
N GLY A 55 -9.46 -20.69 -11.31
CA GLY A 55 -8.04 -20.70 -10.98
C GLY A 55 -7.14 -20.95 -12.20
N ILE A 56 -7.53 -21.88 -13.07
CA ILE A 56 -6.85 -22.18 -14.35
C ILE A 56 -6.89 -20.95 -15.26
N PHE A 57 -8.06 -20.33 -15.40
CA PHE A 57 -8.23 -19.11 -16.20
C PHE A 57 -7.33 -17.98 -15.69
N LEU A 58 -7.23 -17.82 -14.37
CA LEU A 58 -6.33 -16.87 -13.74
C LEU A 58 -4.85 -17.26 -13.82
N GLY A 59 -4.50 -18.46 -14.31
CA GLY A 59 -3.11 -18.89 -14.43
C GLY A 59 -2.44 -19.26 -13.10
N ARG A 60 -3.22 -19.63 -12.09
CA ARG A 60 -2.67 -19.90 -10.75
C ARG A 60 -1.83 -21.18 -10.78
N PRO A 61 -0.56 -21.14 -10.30
CA PRO A 61 0.24 -22.35 -10.18
C PRO A 61 -0.27 -23.23 -9.03
N VAL A 62 -0.32 -24.54 -9.28
CA VAL A 62 -0.67 -25.52 -8.24
C VAL A 62 0.62 -26.04 -7.61
N THR A 63 0.79 -25.79 -6.30
CA THR A 63 1.95 -26.29 -5.52
C THR A 63 1.60 -27.61 -4.86
N ALA A 64 2.62 -28.35 -4.39
CA ALA A 64 2.40 -29.57 -3.62
C ALA A 64 1.52 -29.34 -2.36
N MET A 65 1.65 -28.18 -1.72
CA MET A 65 0.84 -27.81 -0.55
C MET A 65 -0.62 -27.55 -0.93
N HIS A 66 -0.88 -26.90 -2.06
CA HIS A 66 -2.24 -26.73 -2.57
C HIS A 66 -2.90 -28.08 -2.87
N ALA A 67 -2.17 -28.98 -3.55
CA ALA A 67 -2.66 -30.32 -3.85
C ALA A 67 -2.95 -31.12 -2.58
N ALA A 68 -2.03 -31.13 -1.61
CA ALA A 68 -2.21 -31.83 -0.33
C ALA A 68 -3.40 -31.29 0.46
N ALA A 69 -3.57 -29.96 0.55
CA ALA A 69 -4.69 -29.33 1.24
C ALA A 69 -6.03 -29.64 0.55
N ALA A 70 -6.07 -29.60 -0.79
CA ALA A 70 -7.25 -29.95 -1.56
C ALA A 70 -7.66 -31.41 -1.36
N VAL A 71 -6.70 -32.34 -1.39
CA VAL A 71 -6.95 -33.76 -1.12
C VAL A 71 -7.44 -33.97 0.31
N ALA A 72 -6.82 -33.32 1.30
CA ALA A 72 -7.25 -33.41 2.69
C ALA A 72 -8.69 -32.91 2.89
N LEU A 73 -9.05 -31.77 2.29
CA LEU A 73 -10.41 -31.24 2.33
C LEU A 73 -11.41 -32.18 1.63
N LEU A 74 -11.03 -32.74 0.49
CA LEU A 74 -11.87 -33.69 -0.25
C LEU A 74 -12.13 -34.95 0.58
N VAL A 75 -11.08 -35.55 1.16
CA VAL A 75 -11.18 -36.75 2.01
C VAL A 75 -12.01 -36.46 3.26
N ALA A 76 -11.77 -35.33 3.93
CA ALA A 76 -12.55 -34.92 5.09
C ALA A 76 -14.03 -34.67 4.74
N GLY A 77 -14.30 -34.08 3.57
CA GLY A 77 -15.65 -33.86 3.08
C GLY A 77 -16.39 -35.18 2.80
N LEU A 78 -15.72 -36.14 2.16
CA LEU A 78 -16.25 -37.49 1.94
C LEU A 78 -16.50 -38.21 3.28
N ALA A 79 -15.58 -38.12 4.23
CA ALA A 79 -15.75 -38.70 5.57
C ALA A 79 -16.93 -38.08 6.34
N ALA A 80 -17.13 -36.76 6.23
CA ALA A 80 -18.26 -36.08 6.87
C ALA A 80 -19.62 -36.59 6.35
N HIS A 81 -19.72 -36.91 5.06
CA HIS A 81 -20.92 -37.57 4.52
C HIS A 81 -21.16 -38.97 5.11
N LEU A 82 -20.11 -39.73 5.40
CA LEU A 82 -20.23 -41.06 6.03
C LEU A 82 -20.75 -40.98 7.48
N VAL A 83 -20.54 -39.86 8.16
CA VAL A 83 -20.98 -39.62 9.56
C VAL A 83 -22.23 -38.70 9.60
N SER A 84 -22.96 -38.60 8.49
CA SER A 84 -24.21 -37.82 8.39
C SER A 84 -24.08 -36.31 8.67
N LEU A 85 -22.89 -35.73 8.50
CA LEU A 85 -22.63 -34.29 8.57
C LEU A 85 -22.63 -33.67 7.16
N GLU A 86 -23.76 -33.77 6.47
CA GLU A 86 -23.87 -33.49 5.04
C GLU A 86 -23.46 -32.05 4.66
N ALA A 87 -23.97 -31.05 5.37
CA ALA A 87 -23.65 -29.64 5.10
C ALA A 87 -22.14 -29.34 5.27
N LEU A 88 -21.49 -29.97 6.25
CA LEU A 88 -20.04 -29.84 6.45
C LEU A 88 -19.28 -30.52 5.30
N GLY A 89 -19.74 -31.71 4.88
CA GLY A 89 -19.18 -32.43 3.74
C GLY A 89 -19.19 -31.61 2.46
N GLU A 90 -20.32 -30.99 2.14
CA GLU A 90 -20.49 -30.14 0.97
C GLU A 90 -19.56 -28.92 0.98
N VAL A 91 -19.44 -28.25 2.12
CA VAL A 91 -18.53 -27.10 2.28
C VAL A 91 -17.07 -27.51 2.10
N MET A 92 -16.66 -28.66 2.62
CA MET A 92 -15.29 -29.17 2.51
C MET A 92 -14.96 -29.59 1.08
N ILE A 93 -15.90 -30.25 0.38
CA ILE A 93 -15.75 -30.60 -1.04
C ILE A 93 -15.63 -29.33 -1.89
N ALA A 94 -16.53 -28.36 -1.74
CA ALA A 94 -16.44 -27.09 -2.45
C ALA A 94 -15.13 -26.34 -2.10
N GLY A 95 -14.72 -26.38 -0.84
CA GLY A 95 -13.48 -25.79 -0.31
C GLY A 95 -12.22 -26.41 -0.91
N SER A 96 -12.25 -27.68 -1.33
CA SER A 96 -11.11 -28.33 -2.00
C SER A 96 -10.69 -27.59 -3.27
N GLY A 97 -11.65 -27.07 -4.04
CA GLY A 97 -11.38 -26.26 -5.23
C GLY A 97 -10.72 -24.92 -4.90
N VAL A 98 -11.12 -24.28 -3.78
CA VAL A 98 -10.47 -23.07 -3.27
C VAL A 98 -9.03 -23.35 -2.84
N ALA A 99 -8.80 -24.44 -2.10
CA ALA A 99 -7.48 -24.82 -1.62
C ALA A 99 -6.52 -25.17 -2.77
N LEU A 100 -7.01 -25.89 -3.78
CA LEU A 100 -6.21 -26.28 -4.95
C LEU A 100 -5.75 -25.05 -5.74
N MET A 101 -6.63 -24.07 -5.89
CA MET A 101 -6.39 -22.84 -6.63
C MET A 101 -6.08 -21.65 -5.72
N TRP A 102 -5.59 -21.88 -4.51
CA TRP A 102 -5.26 -20.79 -3.61
C TRP A 102 -4.12 -19.95 -4.21
N PRO A 103 -4.20 -18.61 -4.18
CA PRO A 103 -3.17 -17.77 -4.81
C PRO A 103 -1.87 -17.85 -4.01
N THR A 104 -0.76 -18.11 -4.71
CA THR A 104 0.58 -18.01 -4.11
C THR A 104 0.89 -16.57 -3.73
N ALA A 105 1.60 -16.35 -2.63
CA ALA A 105 2.10 -15.03 -2.24
C ALA A 105 3.60 -14.92 -2.54
N ALA A 106 4.04 -13.74 -2.95
CA ALA A 106 5.43 -13.32 -2.86
C ALA A 106 5.81 -13.15 -1.39
N ARG A 107 7.07 -13.47 -1.07
CA ARG A 107 7.63 -13.28 0.26
C ARG A 107 8.61 -12.10 0.20
N PRO A 108 8.52 -11.16 1.15
CA PRO A 108 9.46 -10.06 1.22
C PRO A 108 10.85 -10.58 1.59
N GLU A 109 11.89 -10.01 0.99
CA GLU A 109 13.30 -10.27 1.28
C GLU A 109 13.85 -9.02 2.00
N PRO A 110 14.01 -9.04 3.33
CA PRO A 110 14.47 -7.86 4.08
C PRO A 110 15.86 -7.36 3.65
N ASP A 111 16.69 -8.27 3.14
CA ASP A 111 18.07 -8.00 2.71
C ASP A 111 18.14 -7.13 1.43
N ASP A 112 17.03 -6.94 0.73
CA ASP A 112 16.94 -6.04 -0.42
C ASP A 112 16.93 -4.54 -0.03
N LEU A 113 16.67 -4.22 1.25
CA LEU A 113 16.50 -2.83 1.69
C LEU A 113 17.67 -1.89 1.33
N PRO A 114 18.96 -2.25 1.51
CA PRO A 114 20.07 -1.39 1.10
C PRO A 114 20.10 -1.12 -0.41
N ARG A 115 19.74 -2.11 -1.23
CA ARG A 115 19.66 -1.96 -2.69
C ARG A 115 18.51 -1.04 -3.09
N VAL A 116 17.34 -1.22 -2.47
CA VAL A 116 16.16 -0.37 -2.67
C VAL A 116 16.45 1.07 -2.27
N TRP A 117 17.15 1.27 -1.14
CA TRP A 117 17.58 2.58 -0.71
C TRP A 117 18.48 3.27 -1.75
N ALA A 118 19.48 2.57 -2.28
CA ALA A 118 20.35 3.14 -3.31
C ALA A 118 19.57 3.62 -4.54
N LEU A 119 18.50 2.91 -4.92
CA LEU A 119 17.60 3.32 -6.01
C LEU A 119 16.78 4.56 -5.64
N ILE A 120 16.25 4.63 -4.41
CA ILE A 120 15.51 5.80 -3.90
C ILE A 120 16.43 7.03 -3.86
N ASP A 121 17.67 6.86 -3.43
CA ASP A 121 18.63 7.96 -3.30
C ASP A 121 19.00 8.56 -4.66
N VAL A 122 18.90 7.81 -5.77
CA VAL A 122 19.06 8.36 -7.12
C VAL A 122 17.74 8.78 -7.78
N THR A 123 16.60 8.39 -7.22
CA THR A 123 15.27 8.73 -7.76
C THR A 123 14.97 10.19 -7.50
N LYS A 124 14.82 10.97 -8.57
CA LYS A 124 14.54 12.42 -8.49
C LYS A 124 13.09 12.72 -8.83
N ASN A 125 12.62 13.87 -8.35
CA ASN A 125 11.28 14.37 -8.62
C ASN A 125 10.19 13.43 -8.09
N ASP A 126 10.45 12.64 -7.06
CA ASP A 126 9.42 11.81 -6.42
C ASP A 126 9.62 11.77 -4.91
N PRO A 127 9.07 12.77 -4.17
CA PRO A 127 9.21 12.79 -2.72
C PRO A 127 8.56 11.57 -2.05
N LEU A 128 7.66 10.83 -2.73
CA LEU A 128 7.01 9.65 -2.16
C LEU A 128 7.81 8.34 -2.39
N ALA A 129 8.89 8.37 -3.18
CA ALA A 129 9.76 7.22 -3.41
C ALA A 129 10.24 6.51 -2.12
N PRO A 130 10.57 7.22 -1.02
CA PRO A 130 11.00 6.58 0.23
C PRO A 130 10.01 5.58 0.79
N PHE A 131 8.70 5.76 0.55
CA PHE A 131 7.68 4.83 1.03
C PHE A 131 7.81 3.43 0.42
N ALA A 132 8.52 3.26 -0.70
CA ALA A 132 8.87 1.95 -1.24
C ALA A 132 9.58 1.04 -0.23
N MET A 133 10.29 1.58 0.76
CA MET A 133 11.02 0.81 1.78
C MET A 133 10.13 0.07 2.80
N GLN A 134 8.84 0.43 2.91
CA GLN A 134 7.99 -0.06 4.00
C GLN A 134 7.97 -1.59 4.13
N THR A 135 8.17 -2.09 5.35
CA THR A 135 8.33 -3.51 5.68
C THR A 135 7.26 -4.40 5.07
N GLY A 136 7.67 -5.50 4.45
CA GLY A 136 6.75 -6.49 3.90
C GLY A 136 6.43 -6.25 2.42
N LYS A 137 6.97 -5.20 1.81
CA LYS A 137 7.04 -5.07 0.35
C LYS A 137 8.06 -6.06 -0.21
N CYS A 138 7.71 -6.59 -1.38
CA CYS A 138 8.59 -7.32 -2.27
C CYS A 138 9.04 -6.35 -3.36
N TYR A 139 10.16 -6.67 -4.01
CA TYR A 139 10.73 -5.83 -5.06
C TYR A 139 10.90 -6.64 -6.33
N HIS A 140 10.50 -6.06 -7.46
CA HIS A 140 10.85 -6.57 -8.77
C HIS A 140 11.89 -5.63 -9.36
N PHE A 141 13.10 -6.14 -9.57
CA PHE A 141 14.20 -5.38 -10.14
C PHE A 141 14.30 -5.64 -11.63
N ASP A 142 14.76 -4.65 -12.38
CA ASP A 142 15.16 -4.88 -13.76
C ASP A 142 16.45 -5.74 -13.82
N VAL A 143 16.78 -6.23 -15.00
CA VAL A 143 17.94 -7.10 -15.24
C VAL A 143 19.25 -6.44 -14.79
N THR A 144 19.39 -5.13 -14.98
CA THR A 144 20.62 -4.40 -14.62
C THR A 144 20.66 -3.99 -13.15
N GLY A 145 19.52 -4.07 -12.47
CA GLY A 145 19.37 -3.71 -11.06
C GLY A 145 19.40 -2.21 -10.77
N THR A 146 19.23 -1.38 -11.79
CA THR A 146 19.20 0.09 -11.71
C THR A 146 17.78 0.63 -11.56
N ALA A 147 16.75 -0.20 -11.66
CA ALA A 147 15.37 0.19 -11.40
C ALA A 147 14.59 -0.92 -10.67
N ALA A 148 13.57 -0.53 -9.90
CA ALA A 148 12.73 -1.46 -9.17
C ALA A 148 11.28 -1.00 -9.00
N LEU A 149 10.38 -1.98 -8.86
CA LEU A 149 8.99 -1.81 -8.47
C LEU A 149 8.76 -2.42 -7.09
N ALA A 150 8.23 -1.62 -6.17
CA ALA A 150 7.82 -2.12 -4.85
C ALA A 150 6.36 -2.59 -4.90
N TYR A 151 6.10 -3.82 -4.46
CA TYR A 151 4.76 -4.40 -4.49
C TYR A 151 4.48 -5.33 -3.31
N ARG A 152 3.21 -5.67 -3.10
CA ARG A 152 2.77 -6.74 -2.19
C ARG A 152 1.75 -7.63 -2.84
N THR A 153 1.84 -8.92 -2.57
CA THR A 153 0.83 -9.86 -3.07
C THR A 153 -0.20 -10.18 -2.00
N ARG A 154 -1.48 -10.12 -2.36
CA ARG A 154 -2.57 -10.51 -1.45
C ARG A 154 -3.78 -10.99 -2.24
N PHE A 155 -4.31 -12.16 -1.86
CA PHE A 155 -5.46 -12.81 -2.52
C PHE A 155 -5.39 -12.85 -4.06
N GLY A 156 -4.20 -13.09 -4.61
CA GLY A 156 -3.96 -13.18 -6.05
C GLY A 156 -4.01 -11.84 -6.78
N PHE A 157 -3.74 -10.75 -6.06
CA PHE A 157 -3.40 -9.45 -6.60
C PHE A 157 -1.95 -9.13 -6.27
N ALA A 158 -1.25 -8.50 -7.20
CA ALA A 158 0.03 -7.84 -6.97
C ALA A 158 -0.25 -6.34 -6.91
N ALA A 159 -0.29 -5.79 -5.70
CA ALA A 159 -0.49 -4.38 -5.45
C ALA A 159 0.86 -3.67 -5.51
N VAL A 160 1.05 -2.85 -6.53
CA VAL A 160 2.21 -1.98 -6.70
C VAL A 160 1.99 -0.72 -5.87
N SER A 161 3.04 -0.31 -5.15
CA SER A 161 3.03 0.84 -4.26
C SER A 161 3.81 1.99 -4.88
N GLY A 162 3.11 2.99 -5.41
CA GLY A 162 3.72 4.17 -6.01
C GLY A 162 4.28 3.92 -7.42
N ASP A 163 5.18 4.81 -7.82
CA ASP A 163 5.91 4.72 -9.08
C ASP A 163 7.13 3.79 -8.97
N PRO A 164 7.70 3.32 -10.10
CA PRO A 164 9.02 2.69 -10.07
C PRO A 164 10.11 3.65 -9.56
N ILE A 165 11.15 3.09 -8.94
CA ILE A 165 12.32 3.79 -8.41
C ILE A 165 13.58 3.44 -9.21
N GLY A 166 14.54 4.36 -9.27
CA GLY A 166 15.81 4.19 -9.98
C GLY A 166 15.85 4.87 -11.36
N ASP A 167 16.49 4.22 -12.33
CA ASP A 167 16.66 4.74 -13.69
C ASP A 167 15.35 4.72 -14.50
N GLU A 168 14.84 5.90 -14.81
CA GLU A 168 13.59 6.09 -15.55
C GLU A 168 13.60 5.45 -16.94
N ALA A 169 14.77 5.35 -17.58
CA ALA A 169 14.90 4.76 -18.91
C ALA A 169 14.53 3.26 -18.91
N ARG A 170 14.60 2.60 -17.74
CA ARG A 170 14.28 1.18 -17.57
C ARG A 170 12.82 0.92 -17.18
N PHE A 171 12.03 1.95 -16.88
CA PHE A 171 10.70 1.77 -16.28
C PHE A 171 9.70 1.06 -17.20
N GLN A 172 9.76 1.29 -18.51
CA GLN A 172 8.86 0.63 -19.46
C GLN A 172 9.14 -0.88 -19.51
N ASP A 173 10.40 -1.27 -19.70
CA ASP A 173 10.83 -2.68 -19.68
C ASP A 173 10.50 -3.34 -18.34
N LEU A 174 10.79 -2.66 -17.23
CA LEU A 174 10.52 -3.13 -15.88
C LEU A 174 9.03 -3.44 -15.64
N VAL A 175 8.13 -2.58 -16.12
CA VAL A 175 6.68 -2.80 -15.98
C VAL A 175 6.21 -3.98 -16.84
N ALA A 176 6.75 -4.15 -18.04
CA ALA A 176 6.44 -5.29 -18.91
C ALA A 176 6.94 -6.61 -18.29
N ASP A 177 8.18 -6.63 -17.78
CA ASP A 177 8.77 -7.79 -17.10
C ASP A 177 7.98 -8.15 -15.83
N PHE A 178 7.60 -7.14 -15.04
CA PHE A 178 6.74 -7.34 -13.87
C PHE A 178 5.37 -7.91 -14.26
N ALA A 179 4.80 -7.45 -15.37
CA ALA A 179 3.55 -7.98 -15.86
C ALA A 179 3.68 -9.45 -16.27
N LEU A 180 4.78 -9.84 -16.92
CA LEU A 180 5.06 -11.25 -17.23
C LEU A 180 5.17 -12.10 -15.94
N LEU A 181 5.86 -11.60 -14.91
CA LEU A 181 5.90 -12.24 -13.60
C LEU A 181 4.48 -12.42 -13.01
N CYS A 182 3.63 -11.40 -13.10
CA CYS A 182 2.26 -11.49 -12.62
C CYS A 182 1.45 -12.54 -13.40
N HIS A 183 1.59 -12.60 -14.72
CA HIS A 183 0.90 -13.60 -15.56
C HIS A 183 1.31 -15.05 -15.27
N THR A 184 2.59 -15.29 -15.00
CA THR A 184 3.11 -16.62 -14.62
C THR A 184 2.72 -17.03 -13.20
N ARG A 185 2.44 -16.07 -12.31
CA ARG A 185 1.97 -16.34 -10.95
C ARG A 185 0.45 -16.31 -10.81
N GLY A 186 -0.26 -15.97 -11.87
CA GLY A 186 -1.71 -15.75 -11.85
C GLY A 186 -2.13 -14.60 -10.93
N TRP A 187 -1.26 -13.61 -10.80
CA TRP A 187 -1.52 -12.36 -10.09
C TRP A 187 -2.12 -11.34 -11.02
N ARG A 188 -3.06 -10.55 -10.48
CA ARG A 188 -3.65 -9.41 -11.17
C ARG A 188 -3.05 -8.13 -10.64
N ILE A 189 -2.65 -7.23 -11.51
CA ILE A 189 -1.93 -6.04 -11.09
C ILE A 189 -2.94 -4.97 -10.67
N VAL A 190 -2.67 -4.32 -9.54
CA VAL A 190 -3.28 -3.06 -9.14
C VAL A 190 -2.13 -2.11 -8.79
N VAL A 191 -2.26 -0.84 -9.14
CA VAL A 191 -1.27 0.18 -8.79
C VAL A 191 -1.94 1.20 -7.89
N VAL A 192 -1.31 1.56 -6.78
CA VAL A 192 -1.85 2.53 -5.83
C VAL A 192 -0.81 3.61 -5.60
N GLY A 193 -1.18 4.87 -5.77
CA GLY A 193 -0.24 6.00 -5.63
C GLY A 193 0.56 6.31 -6.89
N CYS A 194 0.12 5.83 -8.06
CA CYS A 194 0.74 6.16 -9.35
C CYS A 194 0.68 7.67 -9.59
N SER A 195 1.79 8.30 -9.92
CA SER A 195 1.77 9.71 -10.34
C SER A 195 1.12 9.87 -11.71
N GLU A 196 0.63 11.08 -11.96
CA GLU A 196 0.07 11.46 -13.26
C GLU A 196 1.06 11.23 -14.41
N ARG A 197 2.34 11.58 -14.23
CA ARG A 197 3.40 11.41 -15.24
C ARG A 197 3.70 9.94 -15.59
N ARG A 198 3.38 8.98 -14.70
CA ARG A 198 3.67 7.55 -14.90
C ARG A 198 2.45 6.74 -15.34
N LEU A 199 1.29 7.36 -15.52
CA LEU A 199 0.09 6.68 -16.03
C LEU A 199 0.36 5.94 -17.35
N GLY A 200 1.18 6.54 -18.22
CA GLY A 200 1.57 5.98 -19.51
C GLY A 200 2.39 4.69 -19.46
N LEU A 201 2.90 4.28 -18.29
CA LEU A 201 3.58 2.99 -18.13
C LEU A 201 2.59 1.82 -18.12
N TRP A 202 1.36 2.05 -17.68
CA TRP A 202 0.39 1.00 -17.34
C TRP A 202 -0.64 0.77 -18.46
N THR A 203 -0.19 0.76 -19.70
CA THR A 203 -1.07 0.57 -20.86
C THR A 203 -1.49 -0.89 -21.03
N PRO A 204 -2.69 -1.17 -21.60
CA PRO A 204 -3.11 -2.55 -21.86
C PRO A 204 -2.12 -3.35 -22.72
N ALA A 205 -1.39 -2.69 -23.61
CA ALA A 205 -0.35 -3.32 -24.42
C ALA A 205 0.86 -3.77 -23.57
N ALA A 206 1.27 -2.97 -22.59
CA ALA A 206 2.40 -3.29 -21.72
C ALA A 206 2.08 -4.39 -20.71
N ILE A 207 0.86 -4.37 -20.13
CA ILE A 207 0.53 -5.22 -18.99
C ILE A 207 -0.53 -6.29 -19.27
N GLY A 208 -1.06 -6.39 -20.49
CA GLY A 208 -2.05 -7.39 -20.87
C GLY A 208 -3.42 -7.24 -20.20
N GLN A 209 -3.67 -6.12 -19.49
CA GLN A 209 -4.91 -5.83 -18.79
C GLN A 209 -5.29 -4.36 -18.87
N SER A 210 -6.59 -4.07 -18.87
CA SER A 210 -7.11 -2.71 -18.87
C SER A 210 -7.29 -2.18 -17.46
N LEU A 211 -6.44 -1.23 -17.08
CA LEU A 211 -6.56 -0.49 -15.82
C LEU A 211 -7.24 0.86 -16.04
N ARG A 212 -8.13 1.23 -15.12
CA ARG A 212 -8.80 2.53 -15.08
C ARG A 212 -8.13 3.40 -14.02
N PRO A 213 -7.65 4.60 -14.38
CA PRO A 213 -7.11 5.54 -13.40
C PRO A 213 -8.25 6.17 -12.61
N LEU A 214 -8.21 5.99 -11.28
CA LEU A 214 -9.09 6.65 -10.34
C LEU A 214 -8.24 7.63 -9.51
N PRO A 215 -8.50 8.95 -9.57
CA PRO A 215 -7.79 9.91 -8.72
C PRO A 215 -8.11 9.61 -7.25
N ILE A 216 -7.07 9.46 -6.43
CA ILE A 216 -7.22 9.14 -5.00
C ILE A 216 -6.84 10.33 -4.10
N GLY A 217 -6.28 11.39 -4.67
CA GLY A 217 -5.85 12.57 -3.93
C GLY A 217 -4.66 13.26 -4.59
N ARG A 218 -4.07 14.21 -3.86
CA ARG A 218 -2.92 15.00 -4.29
C ARG A 218 -1.82 14.96 -3.27
N ASP A 219 -0.59 15.04 -3.74
CA ASP A 219 0.55 15.31 -2.86
C ASP A 219 0.60 16.81 -2.52
N VAL A 220 1.08 17.15 -1.33
CA VAL A 220 1.24 18.54 -0.87
C VAL A 220 2.73 18.81 -0.81
N VAL A 221 3.27 19.37 -1.88
CA VAL A 221 4.72 19.52 -2.09
C VAL A 221 5.08 21.00 -2.09
N VAL A 222 5.84 21.40 -1.08
CA VAL A 222 6.38 22.75 -0.96
C VAL A 222 7.71 22.82 -1.70
N ASP A 223 7.91 23.86 -2.51
CA ASP A 223 9.21 24.27 -3.02
C ASP A 223 9.93 25.12 -1.94
N PRO A 224 10.99 24.60 -1.30
CA PRO A 224 11.67 25.32 -0.22
C PRO A 224 12.33 26.62 -0.68
N ALA A 225 12.78 26.72 -1.93
CA ALA A 225 13.46 27.91 -2.44
C ALA A 225 12.51 29.11 -2.49
N HIS A 226 11.26 28.87 -2.91
CA HIS A 226 10.23 29.88 -3.10
C HIS A 226 9.24 30.02 -1.93
N PHE A 227 9.38 29.19 -0.88
CA PHE A 227 8.51 29.27 0.28
C PHE A 227 8.85 30.46 1.17
N GLU A 228 7.87 31.35 1.35
CA GLU A 228 7.95 32.48 2.29
C GLU A 228 6.69 32.55 3.16
N LEU A 229 6.86 32.67 4.48
CA LEU A 229 5.76 32.88 5.44
C LEU A 229 5.13 34.28 5.39
N ALA A 230 5.65 35.14 4.52
CA ALA A 230 5.12 36.46 4.25
C ALA A 230 3.77 36.38 3.51
N GLY A 231 2.97 37.44 3.60
CA GLY A 231 1.70 37.53 2.86
C GLY A 231 0.44 37.09 3.62
N ARG A 232 -0.70 37.32 2.96
CA ARG A 232 -2.05 37.19 3.54
C ARG A 232 -2.53 35.75 3.64
N CYS A 233 -2.21 34.92 2.65
CA CYS A 233 -2.59 33.50 2.58
C CYS A 233 -1.98 32.67 3.73
N PHE A 234 -0.77 33.00 4.17
CA PHE A 234 -0.05 32.33 5.27
C PHE A 234 -0.33 32.92 6.66
N ARG A 235 -1.32 33.81 6.82
CA ARG A 235 -1.64 34.45 8.12
C ARG A 235 -1.84 33.43 9.24
N ASN A 236 -2.62 32.38 8.98
CA ASN A 236 -2.91 31.35 9.98
C ASN A 236 -1.66 30.54 10.34
N LEU A 237 -0.84 30.21 9.34
CA LEU A 237 0.41 29.49 9.52
C LEU A 237 1.40 30.32 10.35
N ARG A 238 1.59 31.60 9.99
CA ARG A 238 2.43 32.54 10.74
C ARG A 238 1.96 32.76 12.18
N GLN A 239 0.64 32.83 12.41
CA GLN A 239 0.09 32.93 13.77
C GLN A 239 0.38 31.66 14.58
N ALA A 240 0.28 30.47 13.98
CA ALA A 240 0.62 29.21 14.63
C ALA A 240 2.11 29.16 15.00
N VAL A 241 2.99 29.51 14.07
CA VAL A 241 4.45 29.60 14.29
C VAL A 241 4.79 30.60 15.40
N ASN A 242 4.28 31.84 15.32
CA ASN A 242 4.54 32.86 16.33
C ASN A 242 4.03 32.45 17.72
N ARG A 243 2.90 31.74 17.79
CA ARG A 243 2.39 31.22 19.06
C ARG A 243 3.39 30.26 19.69
N THR A 244 3.97 29.34 18.92
CA THR A 244 4.98 28.40 19.45
C THR A 244 6.26 29.10 19.91
N HIS A 245 6.70 30.17 19.21
CA HIS A 245 7.79 31.02 19.69
C HIS A 245 7.47 31.66 21.05
N ASN A 246 6.27 32.20 21.22
CA ASN A 246 5.84 32.81 22.49
C ASN A 246 5.74 31.80 23.63
N PHE A 247 5.47 30.53 23.32
CA PHE A 247 5.52 29.41 24.27
C PHE A 247 6.96 28.90 24.54
N GLY A 248 7.98 29.50 23.93
CA GLY A 248 9.38 29.12 24.11
C GLY A 248 9.74 27.79 23.44
N ILE A 249 9.02 27.37 22.40
CA ILE A 249 9.34 26.14 21.68
C ILE A 249 10.65 26.32 20.88
N THR A 250 11.57 25.40 21.09
CA THR A 250 12.82 25.23 20.33
C THR A 250 12.74 23.98 19.46
N THR A 251 13.48 23.98 18.36
CA THR A 251 13.49 22.89 17.38
C THR A 251 14.92 22.39 17.14
N GLU A 252 15.07 21.08 16.97
CA GLU A 252 16.34 20.42 16.62
C GLU A 252 16.10 19.36 15.56
N ILE A 253 17.03 19.22 14.61
CA ILE A 253 16.99 18.18 13.57
C ILE A 253 18.11 17.19 13.86
N VAL A 254 17.77 15.90 13.89
CA VAL A 254 18.71 14.80 14.15
C VAL A 254 18.47 13.65 13.18
N ALA A 255 19.52 12.96 12.77
CA ALA A 255 19.35 11.72 12.02
C ALA A 255 18.76 10.64 12.94
N GLU A 256 17.77 9.88 12.45
CA GLU A 256 17.12 8.84 13.27
C GLU A 256 18.12 7.77 13.74
N ARG A 257 19.14 7.49 12.94
CA ARG A 257 20.21 6.54 13.24
C ARG A 257 21.19 7.00 14.33
N GLU A 258 21.23 8.31 14.60
CA GLU A 258 22.14 8.93 15.55
C GLU A 258 21.48 9.16 16.92
N LEU A 259 20.25 8.68 17.11
CA LEU A 259 19.54 8.78 18.38
C LEU A 259 20.25 7.99 19.49
N ASP A 260 20.64 8.69 20.54
CA ASP A 260 21.05 8.07 21.79
C ASP A 260 19.84 7.43 22.51
N GLU A 261 20.11 6.57 23.50
CA GLU A 261 19.05 5.82 24.17
C GLU A 261 18.16 6.72 25.05
N ARG A 262 18.70 7.84 25.54
CA ARG A 262 17.96 8.80 26.37
C ARG A 262 16.90 9.51 25.53
N LEU A 263 17.30 10.07 24.39
CA LEU A 263 16.44 10.75 23.45
C LEU A 263 15.43 9.76 22.85
N ARG A 264 15.88 8.56 22.46
CA ARG A 264 14.96 7.50 22.01
C ARG A 264 13.89 7.18 23.04
N THR A 265 14.25 7.07 24.33
CA THR A 265 13.28 6.84 25.41
C THR A 265 12.30 8.00 25.56
N GLU A 266 12.78 9.25 25.48
CA GLU A 266 11.93 10.44 25.54
C GLU A 266 10.92 10.48 24.37
N LEU A 267 11.38 10.20 23.14
CA LEU A 267 10.53 10.13 21.95
C LEU A 267 9.53 8.96 22.01
N LYS A 268 9.94 7.80 22.54
CA LYS A 268 9.01 6.69 22.83
C LYS A 268 7.93 7.09 23.83
N SER A 269 8.26 7.90 24.83
CA SER A 269 7.25 8.47 25.74
C SER A 269 6.27 9.37 24.98
N VAL A 270 6.72 10.20 24.05
CA VAL A 270 5.83 11.04 23.22
C VAL A 270 4.86 10.16 22.42
N LEU A 271 5.35 9.07 21.81
CA LEU A 271 4.51 8.12 21.08
C LEU A 271 3.42 7.50 21.96
N ARG A 272 3.80 7.03 23.16
CA ARG A 272 2.86 6.40 24.12
C ARG A 272 1.77 7.37 24.60
N HIS A 273 2.10 8.65 24.76
CA HIS A 273 1.17 9.69 25.21
C HIS A 273 0.46 10.40 24.05
N SER A 274 0.72 9.99 22.81
CA SER A 274 0.05 10.57 21.65
C SER A 274 -1.38 10.02 21.56
N PRO A 275 -2.38 10.87 21.24
CA PRO A 275 -3.74 10.39 21.01
C PRO A 275 -3.88 9.51 19.75
N LYS A 276 -2.89 9.58 18.83
CA LYS A 276 -2.81 8.67 17.68
C LYS A 276 -2.31 7.31 18.16
N GLY A 277 -3.01 6.23 17.82
CA GLY A 277 -2.81 4.88 18.36
C GLY A 277 -1.34 4.45 18.48
N ALA A 278 -0.79 4.52 19.69
CA ALA A 278 0.61 4.28 19.98
C ALA A 278 1.10 2.85 19.69
N HIS A 279 0.18 1.90 19.52
CA HIS A 279 0.48 0.47 19.59
C HIS A 279 0.52 -0.26 18.24
N THR A 280 0.07 0.37 17.16
CA THR A 280 -0.03 -0.30 15.86
C THR A 280 0.45 0.59 14.73
N ASP A 281 1.27 0.01 13.86
CA ASP A 281 1.60 0.58 12.56
C ASP A 281 0.54 0.17 11.54
N ARG A 282 0.25 1.06 10.60
CA ARG A 282 -0.68 0.83 9.49
C ARG A 282 -0.02 1.22 8.19
N GLY A 283 -0.77 1.12 7.11
CA GLY A 283 -0.50 1.70 5.80
C GLY A 283 0.28 0.80 4.85
N PHE A 284 0.27 1.21 3.60
CA PHE A 284 0.92 0.49 2.51
C PHE A 284 1.65 1.43 1.55
N CYS A 285 1.00 2.45 1.00
CA CYS A 285 1.64 3.28 -0.06
C CYS A 285 2.23 4.61 0.43
N MET A 286 1.68 5.20 1.50
CA MET A 286 1.94 6.61 1.85
C MET A 286 2.48 6.80 3.27
N ASN A 287 3.14 5.77 3.82
CA ASN A 287 3.78 5.86 5.12
C ASN A 287 4.86 4.77 5.30
N LEU A 288 5.80 5.03 6.18
CA LEU A 288 6.73 4.05 6.73
C LEU A 288 6.20 3.51 8.06
N ASP A 289 6.75 2.38 8.47
CA ASP A 289 6.55 1.77 9.78
C ASP A 289 7.83 1.90 10.64
N GLY A 290 7.83 1.31 11.83
CA GLY A 290 9.05 1.22 12.65
C GLY A 290 9.65 2.57 13.05
N VAL A 291 8.80 3.52 13.43
CA VAL A 291 9.23 4.84 13.95
C VAL A 291 10.12 4.62 15.17
N LEU A 292 11.31 5.23 15.19
CA LEU A 292 12.37 5.08 16.21
C LEU A 292 13.06 3.71 16.25
N GLU A 293 12.77 2.80 15.31
CA GLU A 293 13.47 1.51 15.19
C GLU A 293 14.79 1.63 14.40
N CYS A 294 15.10 2.82 13.87
CA CYS A 294 16.33 3.11 13.09
C CYS A 294 16.53 2.19 11.88
N ARG A 295 15.43 1.59 11.37
CA ARG A 295 15.46 0.62 10.26
C ARG A 295 15.84 1.26 8.94
N TYR A 296 15.26 2.42 8.65
CA TYR A 296 15.36 3.03 7.33
C TYR A 296 16.56 3.98 7.23
N PRO A 297 17.34 3.92 6.14
CA PRO A 297 18.29 4.98 5.78
C PRO A 297 17.57 6.26 5.36
N GLY A 298 18.31 7.37 5.35
CA GLY A 298 17.78 8.66 4.87
C GLY A 298 16.64 9.22 5.72
N THR A 299 16.47 8.78 6.97
CA THR A 299 15.44 9.29 7.88
C THR A 299 16.01 10.28 8.88
N GLN A 300 15.31 11.40 9.04
CA GLN A 300 15.64 12.48 9.96
C GLN A 300 14.42 12.82 10.80
N LEU A 301 14.65 13.25 12.03
CA LEU A 301 13.61 13.73 12.93
C LEU A 301 13.79 15.21 13.17
N ILE A 302 12.72 15.99 13.09
CA ILE A 302 12.67 17.32 13.69
C ILE A 302 11.86 17.25 14.98
N ILE A 303 12.46 17.72 16.07
CA ILE A 303 11.97 17.56 17.44
C ILE A 303 11.67 18.94 18.01
N GLY A 304 10.51 19.10 18.64
CA GLY A 304 10.10 20.33 19.31
C GLY A 304 10.16 20.18 20.83
N ARG A 305 10.94 21.03 21.50
CA ARG A 305 11.07 21.09 22.96
C ARG A 305 10.45 22.35 23.52
N ASP A 306 9.85 22.24 24.70
CA ASP A 306 9.41 23.41 25.45
C ASP A 306 10.55 24.14 26.18
N ALA A 307 10.23 25.24 26.85
CA ALA A 307 11.18 26.02 27.64
C ALA A 307 11.82 25.24 28.81
N ALA A 308 11.19 24.13 29.24
CA ALA A 308 11.74 23.24 30.26
C ALA A 308 12.64 22.13 29.65
N GLY A 309 12.86 22.14 28.33
CA GLY A 309 13.66 21.17 27.60
C GLY A 309 12.95 19.84 27.32
N THR A 310 11.66 19.72 27.61
CA THR A 310 10.89 18.48 27.42
C THR A 310 10.38 18.39 25.98
N VAL A 311 10.55 17.24 25.33
CA VAL A 311 10.01 17.02 23.99
C VAL A 311 8.48 16.99 24.03
N GLN A 312 7.87 17.92 23.29
CA GLN A 312 6.42 18.03 23.13
C GLN A 312 5.91 17.32 21.87
N GLY A 313 6.75 17.16 20.85
CA GLY A 313 6.41 16.45 19.61
C GLY A 313 7.61 16.35 18.68
N PHE A 314 7.47 15.52 17.65
CA PHE A 314 8.47 15.36 16.61
C PHE A 314 7.82 14.90 15.31
N HIS A 315 8.44 15.25 14.18
CA HIS A 315 8.08 14.77 12.86
C HIS A 315 9.21 13.91 12.32
N ARG A 316 8.86 12.83 11.62
CA ARG A 316 9.83 12.00 10.90
C ARG A 316 9.77 12.30 9.42
N TYR A 317 10.93 12.60 8.83
CA TYR A 317 11.09 12.82 7.39
C TYR A 317 11.97 11.74 6.79
N ALA A 318 11.73 11.40 5.53
CA ALA A 318 12.57 10.54 4.72
C ALA A 318 13.04 11.28 3.46
N THR A 319 14.25 10.97 2.99
CA THR A 319 14.88 11.65 1.84
C THR A 319 14.90 10.77 0.59
N ALA A 320 14.89 11.40 -0.58
CA ALA A 320 15.14 10.80 -1.89
C ALA A 320 15.99 11.75 -2.77
N GLY A 321 16.49 11.25 -3.89
CA GLY A 321 17.21 12.06 -4.89
C GLY A 321 18.48 12.74 -4.35
N GLY A 322 19.18 12.10 -3.41
CA GLY A 322 20.39 12.64 -2.78
C GLY A 322 20.07 13.80 -1.84
N GLY A 323 18.88 13.82 -1.25
CA GLY A 323 18.38 14.91 -0.41
C GLY A 323 17.65 16.02 -1.16
N SER A 324 17.49 15.90 -2.49
CA SER A 324 16.72 16.88 -3.26
C SER A 324 15.22 16.87 -2.91
N ASP A 325 14.70 15.71 -2.52
CA ASP A 325 13.29 15.54 -2.15
C ASP A 325 13.19 15.01 -0.71
N LEU A 326 12.33 15.64 0.10
CA LEU A 326 11.99 15.20 1.46
C LEU A 326 10.49 14.88 1.52
N THR A 327 10.12 13.91 2.35
CA THR A 327 8.71 13.61 2.65
C THR A 327 8.47 13.43 4.14
N LEU A 328 7.42 14.05 4.65
CA LEU A 328 6.91 13.84 5.99
C LEU A 328 6.23 12.47 6.05
N ASP A 329 6.84 11.55 6.80
CA ASP A 329 6.27 10.23 7.08
C ASP A 329 5.14 10.34 8.11
N VAL A 330 5.48 10.76 9.34
CA VAL A 330 4.52 10.83 10.44
C VAL A 330 4.81 11.97 11.41
N PRO A 331 3.78 12.75 11.79
CA PRO A 331 3.86 13.72 12.86
C PRO A 331 3.30 13.16 14.19
N TRP A 332 4.09 13.26 15.25
CA TRP A 332 3.75 12.84 16.62
C TRP A 332 3.83 14.01 17.59
N ARG A 333 2.84 14.10 18.48
CA ARG A 333 2.85 15.08 19.57
C ARG A 333 2.15 14.55 20.81
N ARG A 334 2.57 15.07 21.97
CA ARG A 334 1.93 14.80 23.26
C ARG A 334 0.53 15.41 23.31
N ARG A 335 -0.32 14.82 24.15
CA ARG A 335 -1.55 15.47 24.59
C ARG A 335 -1.19 16.74 25.38
N GLY A 336 -1.77 17.88 25.02
CA GLY A 336 -1.48 19.17 25.65
C GLY A 336 -0.33 19.97 25.02
N ALA A 337 0.34 19.44 23.99
CA ALA A 337 1.33 20.20 23.23
C ALA A 337 0.73 21.52 22.68
N PRO A 338 1.49 22.64 22.68
CA PRO A 338 0.99 23.93 22.21
C PRO A 338 0.43 23.86 20.80
N ASN A 339 -0.69 24.55 20.58
CA ASN A 339 -1.31 24.65 19.26
C ASN A 339 -0.36 25.40 18.30
N GLY A 340 -0.03 24.80 17.17
CA GLY A 340 0.93 25.31 16.21
C GLY A 340 2.24 24.52 16.16
N LEU A 341 2.42 23.52 17.04
CA LEU A 341 3.65 22.72 17.06
C LEU A 341 3.91 21.99 15.74
N ASP A 342 2.89 21.37 15.14
CA ASP A 342 3.04 20.68 13.86
C ASP A 342 3.40 21.66 12.73
N GLU A 343 2.73 22.81 12.69
CA GLU A 343 3.06 23.89 11.75
C GLU A 343 4.49 24.41 11.93
N ARG A 344 4.94 24.56 13.18
CA ARG A 344 6.29 25.01 13.50
C ARG A 344 7.34 24.02 13.02
N LEU A 345 7.17 22.73 13.33
CA LEU A 345 8.09 21.68 12.90
C LEU A 345 8.14 21.57 11.37
N ALA A 346 7.01 21.66 10.68
CA ALA A 346 7.00 21.66 9.22
C ALA A 346 7.72 22.88 8.63
N VAL A 347 7.47 24.08 9.16
CA VAL A 347 8.12 25.32 8.71
C VAL A 347 9.63 25.29 8.93
N ASP A 348 10.08 24.89 10.11
CA ASP A 348 11.50 24.84 10.45
C ASP A 348 12.21 23.76 9.60
N MET A 349 11.55 22.63 9.31
CA MET A 349 12.07 21.64 8.38
C MET A 349 12.16 22.17 6.94
N ILE A 350 11.16 22.94 6.46
CA ILE A 350 11.24 23.57 5.14
C ILE A 350 12.42 24.55 5.06
N ALA A 351 12.66 25.33 6.13
CA ALA A 351 13.80 26.24 6.20
C ALA A 351 15.13 25.48 6.17
N ALA A 352 15.28 24.42 6.96
CA ALA A 352 16.48 23.59 6.93
C ALA A 352 16.68 22.89 5.58
N ALA A 353 15.59 22.43 4.96
CA ALA A 353 15.62 21.84 3.62
C ALA A 353 16.10 22.85 2.57
N LYS A 354 15.68 24.11 2.67
CA LYS A 354 16.16 25.20 1.80
C LYS A 354 17.67 25.41 1.96
N GLU A 355 18.18 25.46 3.19
CA GLU A 355 19.62 25.60 3.47
C GLU A 355 20.43 24.42 2.94
N ALA A 356 19.87 23.21 3.00
CA ALA A 356 20.46 22.00 2.43
C ALA A 356 20.34 21.89 0.90
N GLY A 357 19.70 22.84 0.23
CA GLY A 357 19.51 22.84 -1.23
C GLY A 357 18.45 21.86 -1.75
N ALA A 358 17.52 21.44 -0.89
CA ALA A 358 16.40 20.59 -1.29
C ALA A 358 15.46 21.35 -2.23
N GLN A 359 14.89 20.62 -3.19
CA GLN A 359 13.97 21.12 -4.20
C GLN A 359 12.51 20.94 -3.80
N ARG A 360 12.20 19.92 -2.99
CA ARG A 360 10.83 19.56 -2.63
C ARG A 360 10.71 19.06 -1.20
N VAL A 361 9.67 19.49 -0.51
CA VAL A 361 9.26 18.95 0.79
C VAL A 361 7.78 18.57 0.69
N SER A 362 7.50 17.27 0.57
CA SER A 362 6.15 16.71 0.68
C SER A 362 5.73 16.68 2.15
N LEU A 363 4.60 17.29 2.46
CA LEU A 363 4.09 17.42 3.83
C LEU A 363 3.03 16.37 4.17
N ALA A 364 2.29 15.89 3.19
CA ALA A 364 1.34 14.80 3.33
C ALA A 364 0.66 14.51 2.00
N PHE A 365 0.08 13.31 1.91
CA PHE A 365 -0.90 12.98 0.90
C PHE A 365 -2.29 13.47 1.31
N ALA A 366 -2.83 14.44 0.57
CA ALA A 366 -4.19 14.94 0.72
C ALA A 366 -5.15 14.02 -0.05
N ALA A 367 -5.69 13.02 0.65
CA ALA A 367 -6.58 12.05 0.04
C ALA A 367 -7.93 12.68 -0.34
N PHE A 368 -8.41 12.38 -1.55
CA PHE A 368 -9.75 12.67 -2.03
C PHE A 368 -10.18 14.14 -2.06
N THR A 369 -9.26 15.10 -2.08
CA THR A 369 -9.56 16.55 -2.16
C THR A 369 -10.52 16.90 -3.29
N ASP A 370 -10.36 16.25 -4.45
CA ASP A 370 -11.15 16.53 -5.64
C ASP A 370 -12.61 16.03 -5.53
N LEU A 371 -12.91 15.06 -4.64
CA LEU A 371 -14.29 14.62 -4.38
C LEU A 371 -15.07 15.65 -3.55
N PHE A 372 -14.39 16.55 -2.83
CA PHE A 372 -15.03 17.64 -2.10
C PHE A 372 -15.32 18.86 -2.98
N ASP A 373 -14.56 19.02 -4.07
CA ASP A 373 -14.65 20.20 -4.95
C ASP A 373 -15.57 19.97 -6.19
N ASP A 374 -15.83 18.72 -6.58
CA ASP A 374 -16.53 18.40 -7.83
C ASP A 374 -17.97 17.88 -7.58
N GLU A 375 -18.98 18.76 -7.66
CA GLU A 375 -20.42 18.42 -7.58
C GLU A 375 -20.89 17.47 -8.71
N ARG A 376 -20.02 17.12 -9.66
CA ARG A 376 -20.35 16.42 -10.90
C ARG A 376 -20.30 14.90 -10.86
N CYS A 377 -19.87 14.28 -9.76
CA CYS A 377 -19.73 12.83 -9.73
C CYS A 377 -21.01 12.12 -9.24
N GLY A 378 -21.60 11.28 -10.08
CA GLY A 378 -22.85 10.54 -9.83
C GLY A 378 -22.80 9.49 -8.69
N ALA A 379 -23.64 8.46 -8.78
CA ALA A 379 -23.82 7.45 -7.72
C ALA A 379 -22.51 6.79 -7.20
N VAL A 380 -21.48 6.69 -8.05
CA VAL A 380 -20.16 6.15 -7.70
C VAL A 380 -19.43 7.02 -6.68
N ALA A 381 -19.44 8.36 -6.82
CA ALA A 381 -18.82 9.24 -5.84
C ALA A 381 -19.57 9.23 -4.50
N ARG A 382 -20.90 9.07 -4.52
CA ARG A 382 -21.69 8.86 -3.30
C ARG A 382 -21.30 7.57 -2.57
N CYS A 383 -21.10 6.46 -3.30
CA CYS A 383 -20.61 5.21 -2.71
C CYS A 383 -19.16 5.33 -2.19
N CYS A 384 -18.27 5.98 -2.94
CA CYS A 384 -16.91 6.27 -2.47
C CYS A 384 -16.92 7.15 -1.23
N TYR A 385 -17.73 8.21 -1.20
CA TYR A 385 -17.91 9.10 -0.06
C TYR A 385 -18.40 8.33 1.18
N LEU A 386 -19.37 7.43 1.02
CA LEU A 386 -19.88 6.59 2.10
C LEU A 386 -18.80 5.64 2.66
N LEU A 387 -18.03 5.01 1.76
CA LEU A 387 -16.89 4.15 2.15
C LEU A 387 -15.78 4.95 2.82
N LEU A 388 -15.49 6.16 2.36
CA LEU A 388 -14.47 7.03 2.94
C LEU A 388 -14.87 7.54 4.31
N HIS A 389 -16.14 7.86 4.52
CA HIS A 389 -16.65 8.26 5.83
C HIS A 389 -16.59 7.11 6.85
N LEU A 390 -16.80 5.87 6.38
CA LEU A 390 -16.59 4.66 7.20
C LEU A 390 -15.11 4.49 7.61
N LEU A 391 -14.19 4.99 6.79
CA LEU A 391 -12.74 4.95 7.01
C LEU A 391 -12.19 6.21 7.72
N ASP A 392 -13.00 7.25 7.92
CA ASP A 392 -12.57 8.51 8.51
C ASP A 392 -11.96 8.35 9.93
N PRO A 393 -12.45 7.45 10.81
CA PRO A 393 -11.79 7.16 12.09
C PRO A 393 -10.36 6.59 11.95
N LEU A 394 -10.01 6.07 10.77
CA LEU A 394 -8.71 5.45 10.51
C LEU A 394 -7.69 6.43 9.91
N ILE A 395 -8.12 7.50 9.25
CA ILE A 395 -7.26 8.44 8.49
C ILE A 395 -7.35 9.89 9.03
N ALA A 396 -8.48 10.27 9.66
CA ALA A 396 -8.80 11.63 10.08
C ALA A 396 -8.72 12.65 8.93
N LEU A 397 -9.41 12.35 7.83
CA LEU A 397 -9.29 13.01 6.52
C LEU A 397 -9.51 14.53 6.60
N GLU A 398 -10.56 14.95 7.29
CA GLU A 398 -10.93 16.38 7.37
C GLU A 398 -9.87 17.21 8.11
N SER A 399 -9.30 16.65 9.18
CA SER A 399 -8.24 17.31 9.95
C SER A 399 -6.95 17.45 9.15
N LEU A 400 -6.64 16.43 8.33
CA LEU A 400 -5.48 16.41 7.46
C LEU A 400 -5.63 17.42 6.33
N ASP A 401 -6.76 17.42 5.63
CA ASP A 401 -7.08 18.38 4.56
C ASP A 401 -6.94 19.83 5.05
N ARG A 402 -7.55 20.14 6.21
CA ARG A 402 -7.45 21.48 6.82
C ARG A 402 -6.01 21.87 7.20
N TYR A 403 -5.19 20.90 7.61
CA TYR A 403 -3.79 21.13 7.93
C TYR A 403 -2.99 21.46 6.67
N VAL A 404 -3.08 20.63 5.64
CA VAL A 404 -2.26 20.78 4.43
C VAL A 404 -2.63 22.01 3.60
N ARG A 405 -3.91 22.42 3.59
CA ARG A 405 -4.36 23.64 2.89
C ARG A 405 -3.71 24.92 3.43
N LYS A 406 -3.14 24.90 4.65
CA LYS A 406 -2.42 26.06 5.22
C LYS A 406 -1.13 26.40 4.45
N PHE A 407 -0.56 25.42 3.75
CA PHE A 407 0.70 25.55 3.03
C PHE A 407 0.52 25.98 1.57
N HIS A 408 -0.71 25.99 1.04
CA HIS A 408 -1.04 26.43 -0.33
C HIS A 408 -0.16 25.78 -1.41
N ALA A 409 0.22 24.51 -1.21
CA ALA A 409 1.22 23.79 -1.99
C ALA A 409 0.68 22.46 -2.55
N MET A 410 -0.59 22.47 -3.00
CA MET A 410 -1.18 21.29 -3.64
C MET A 410 -0.52 21.06 -5.00
N ASP A 411 0.07 19.89 -5.18
CA ASP A 411 0.79 19.52 -6.39
C ASP A 411 -0.01 18.49 -7.22
N THR A 412 0.67 17.50 -7.79
CA THR A 412 0.16 16.56 -8.78
C THR A 412 -0.77 15.52 -8.16
N ARG A 413 -1.69 15.03 -8.99
CA ARG A 413 -2.62 13.97 -8.62
C ARG A 413 -1.90 12.63 -8.50
N ARG A 414 -2.33 11.83 -7.52
CA ARG A 414 -2.01 10.41 -7.44
C ARG A 414 -3.24 9.58 -7.77
N TYR A 415 -3.01 8.45 -8.43
CA TYR A 415 -4.04 7.57 -8.97
C TYR A 415 -3.94 6.16 -8.40
N ALA A 416 -5.09 5.54 -8.21
CA ALA A 416 -5.20 4.09 -8.12
C ALA A 416 -5.62 3.55 -9.50
N LEU A 417 -4.83 2.63 -10.04
CA LEU A 417 -5.09 1.99 -11.32
C LEU A 417 -5.76 0.65 -11.06
N ILE A 418 -7.06 0.57 -11.34
CA ILE A 418 -7.90 -0.57 -10.94
C ILE A 418 -8.60 -1.23 -12.12
N THR A 419 -8.95 -2.50 -11.96
CA THR A 419 -9.79 -3.25 -12.91
C THR A 419 -11.24 -3.21 -12.44
N LEU A 420 -12.14 -2.66 -13.27
CA LEU A 420 -13.56 -2.47 -12.90
C LEU A 420 -14.34 -3.78 -12.69
N THR A 421 -13.89 -4.88 -13.29
CA THR A 421 -14.57 -6.19 -13.15
C THR A 421 -14.33 -6.84 -11.79
N GLN A 422 -13.49 -6.26 -10.94
CA GLN A 422 -13.03 -6.90 -9.69
C GLN A 422 -12.98 -5.94 -8.49
N THR A 423 -13.82 -4.90 -8.51
CA THR A 423 -13.84 -3.85 -7.48
C THR A 423 -14.04 -4.38 -6.07
N VAL A 424 -14.96 -5.32 -5.85
CA VAL A 424 -15.25 -5.88 -4.51
C VAL A 424 -14.05 -6.61 -3.88
N PRO A 425 -13.46 -7.66 -4.51
CA PRO A 425 -12.30 -8.31 -3.93
C PRO A 425 -11.08 -7.38 -3.87
N LEU A 426 -10.98 -6.43 -4.81
CA LEU A 426 -9.91 -5.44 -4.79
C LEU A 426 -10.02 -4.49 -3.60
N ALA A 427 -11.22 -3.99 -3.30
CA ALA A 427 -11.46 -3.14 -2.14
C ALA A 427 -11.06 -3.84 -0.85
N PHE A 428 -11.43 -5.12 -0.68
CA PHE A 428 -10.98 -5.92 0.47
C PHE A 428 -9.45 -6.03 0.54
N VAL A 429 -8.78 -6.28 -0.60
CA VAL A 429 -7.31 -6.33 -0.66
C VAL A 429 -6.69 -5.00 -0.25
N LEU A 430 -7.11 -3.88 -0.86
CA LEU A 430 -6.56 -2.56 -0.56
C LEU A 430 -6.79 -2.16 0.89
N LEU A 431 -8.01 -2.37 1.41
CA LEU A 431 -8.33 -2.12 2.81
C LEU A 431 -7.46 -2.96 3.76
N SER A 432 -7.24 -4.23 3.42
CA SER A 432 -6.41 -5.12 4.22
C SER A 432 -4.91 -4.83 4.13
N LEU A 433 -4.44 -4.18 3.06
CA LEU A 433 -3.04 -3.74 2.94
C LEU A 433 -2.82 -2.44 3.71
N GLU A 434 -3.75 -1.48 3.59
CA GLU A 434 -3.61 -0.13 4.14
C GLU A 434 -4.00 -0.06 5.63
N PHE A 435 -5.04 -0.80 6.09
CA PHE A 435 -5.58 -0.61 7.44
C PHE A 435 -5.34 -1.76 8.40
N MET A 436 -4.83 -2.90 7.94
CA MET A 436 -4.56 -4.03 8.83
C MET A 436 -3.44 -3.65 9.83
N PRO A 437 -3.73 -3.64 11.14
CA PRO A 437 -2.77 -3.21 12.14
C PRO A 437 -1.60 -4.20 12.23
N ARG A 438 -0.39 -3.66 12.26
CA ARG A 438 0.84 -4.41 12.55
C ARG A 438 1.34 -4.00 13.93
N ARG A 439 1.73 -4.98 14.77
CA ARG A 439 2.26 -4.68 16.11
C ARG A 439 3.60 -3.95 15.98
N ARG A 440 3.72 -2.81 16.67
CA ARG A 440 4.98 -2.08 16.81
C ARG A 440 5.85 -2.71 17.90
N ARG A 441 7.17 -2.79 17.69
CA ARG A 441 8.12 -3.23 18.73
C ARG A 441 8.63 -1.99 19.46
N LEU A 442 7.90 -1.53 20.49
CA LEU A 442 8.25 -0.35 21.29
C LEU A 442 9.14 -0.68 22.49
#